data_AF-A0A167BJS2-F1
#
_entry.id   AF-A0A167BJS2-F1
#
_cell.length_a   1.000
_cell.length_b   1.000
_cell.length_c   1.000
_cell.angle_alpha   90.00
_cell.angle_beta   90.00
_cell.angle_gamma   90.00
#
_symmetry.space_group_name_H-M   'P 1'
#
loop_
_entity.id
_entity.type
_entity.pdbx_description
1 polymer ?
#
loop_
_entity_poly.entity_id
_entity_poly.type
_entity_poly.pdbx_seq_one_letter_code
_entity_poly.pdbx_strand_id
1 'polypeptide(L)'
;MAVGLRLDFGICSPKDARWARPLRLFIRSLFCPVSSSFNHIVLITRFFHLPNFNTVSPAQRSRVFLHSLSRFHESVHSPSNHFKMRASITAATALLAAMVSAHGNVVSPPARGPGAAMAAACGQENVQAVTTDPTIPLEDLTNPPATCQLDLCRGAKFEDNKANVQTFKPGQVVNMKAEIPIPHEGPMNVSIVDTATNKAIGEPLIVFDSYADEKLAQLPANNTDFDITMPSNLPAGACAQAGQCVVQWFWFGTSAKQTYESCVDFVMG
;
A
#
# COMPACT_ATOMS: atom_id res chain seq x y z
N MET A 1 4.39 41.34 59.87
CA MET A 1 5.31 40.62 60.80
C MET A 1 5.36 39.16 60.37
N ALA A 2 6.52 38.49 60.52
CA ALA A 2 6.88 37.19 59.91
C ALA A 2 6.90 37.22 58.36
N VAL A 3 8.03 37.11 57.63
CA VAL A 3 9.09 36.05 57.60
C VAL A 3 8.53 34.72 57.10
N GLY A 4 8.96 34.09 56.00
CA GLY A 4 9.95 34.46 54.97
C GLY A 4 10.98 33.35 54.72
N LEU A 5 11.17 32.91 53.46
CA LEU A 5 12.42 32.33 52.96
C LEU A 5 12.47 32.37 51.42
N ARG A 6 13.56 32.89 50.86
CA ARG A 6 13.97 32.74 49.44
C ARG A 6 15.12 31.73 49.38
N LEU A 7 15.32 31.09 48.23
CA LEU A 7 16.66 30.64 47.81
C LEU A 7 16.90 30.94 46.32
N ASP A 8 17.91 31.78 46.10
CA ASP A 8 18.62 32.13 44.85
C ASP A 8 20.11 31.74 45.12
N PHE A 9 21.03 31.35 44.21
CA PHE A 9 21.17 31.27 42.74
C PHE A 9 22.22 30.16 42.41
N GLY A 10 22.46 29.78 41.13
CA GLY A 10 23.72 29.10 40.77
C GLY A 10 23.85 28.48 39.36
N ILE A 11 24.54 29.16 38.45
CA ILE A 11 24.97 28.63 37.13
C ILE A 11 26.44 28.17 37.23
N CYS A 12 26.81 27.04 36.61
CA CYS A 12 28.16 26.89 36.07
C CYS A 12 28.26 25.82 34.96
N SER A 13 28.98 26.14 33.89
CA SER A 13 29.40 25.23 32.81
C SER A 13 30.90 25.00 32.91
N PRO A 14 31.41 23.84 32.45
CA PRO A 14 32.65 23.90 31.68
C PRO A 14 32.67 23.01 30.43
N LYS A 15 33.46 23.44 29.44
CA LYS A 15 33.98 22.61 28.35
C LYS A 15 35.26 21.89 28.79
N ASP A 16 35.70 20.94 27.95
CA ASP A 16 37.03 20.35 27.88
C ASP A 16 37.51 19.47 29.06
N ALA A 17 37.33 18.15 28.90
CA ALA A 17 38.21 17.14 29.49
C ALA A 17 38.51 16.06 28.43
N ARG A 18 39.79 15.73 28.28
CA ARG A 18 40.32 14.85 27.22
C ARG A 18 41.10 13.70 27.88
N TRP A 19 41.05 12.50 27.29
CA TRP A 19 41.80 11.29 27.66
C TRP A 19 41.37 10.53 28.94
N ALA A 20 40.75 9.35 28.75
CA ALA A 20 41.29 8.05 29.22
C ALA A 20 40.39 6.87 28.79
N ARG A 21 40.99 5.89 28.09
CA ARG A 21 40.56 4.47 28.06
C ARG A 21 41.58 3.68 28.89
N PRO A 22 41.39 2.38 29.24
CA PRO A 22 40.20 1.52 29.04
C PRO A 22 39.72 0.82 30.33
N LEU A 23 38.54 0.21 30.29
CA LEU A 23 38.33 -1.06 31.01
C LEU A 23 37.52 -2.04 30.16
N ARG A 24 37.86 -3.33 30.29
CA ARG A 24 37.31 -4.42 29.49
C ARG A 24 36.03 -4.96 30.12
N LEU A 25 35.02 -5.27 29.30
CA LEU A 25 34.14 -6.40 29.57
C LEU A 25 33.68 -7.00 28.23
N PHE A 26 34.22 -8.18 27.88
CA PHE A 26 33.77 -8.98 26.76
C PHE A 26 33.11 -10.23 27.33
N ILE A 27 31.79 -10.35 27.18
CA ILE A 27 31.08 -11.60 27.47
C ILE A 27 31.19 -12.48 26.22
N ARG A 28 31.96 -13.57 26.32
CA ARG A 28 31.92 -14.67 25.36
C ARG A 28 30.80 -15.63 25.75
N SER A 29 29.80 -15.79 24.89
CA SER A 29 28.93 -16.97 24.94
C SER A 29 29.61 -18.13 24.22
N LEU A 30 29.53 -19.32 24.80
CA LEU A 30 30.28 -20.50 24.34
C LEU A 30 29.63 -21.20 23.14
N PHE A 31 30.47 -21.76 22.28
CA PHE A 31 30.12 -22.82 21.33
C PHE A 31 30.37 -24.20 21.96
N CYS A 32 29.36 -25.08 21.94
CA CYS A 32 29.43 -26.53 21.65
C CYS A 32 28.00 -27.11 21.75
N PRO A 33 27.64 -28.16 20.97
CA PRO A 33 28.23 -29.49 21.14
C PRO A 33 28.57 -30.25 19.85
N VAL A 34 29.16 -31.44 20.03
CA VAL A 34 29.60 -32.37 18.98
C VAL A 34 28.76 -33.65 19.01
N SER A 35 28.69 -34.35 17.87
CA SER A 35 28.45 -35.82 17.71
C SER A 35 27.15 -36.27 17.02
N SER A 36 27.21 -36.25 15.68
CA SER A 36 26.82 -37.33 14.75
C SER A 36 25.88 -38.49 15.17
N SER A 37 24.86 -38.73 14.33
CA SER A 37 24.59 -40.05 13.72
C SER A 37 23.92 -39.92 12.35
N PHE A 38 24.15 -40.89 11.47
CA PHE A 38 23.87 -40.82 10.03
C PHE A 38 22.42 -41.15 9.63
N ASN A 39 21.94 -40.52 8.56
CA ASN A 39 21.29 -41.26 7.47
C ASN A 39 21.35 -40.46 6.15
N HIS A 40 21.98 -41.03 5.11
CA HIS A 40 22.09 -40.39 3.79
C HIS A 40 20.88 -40.70 2.91
N ILE A 41 20.24 -39.67 2.35
CA ILE A 41 19.53 -39.77 1.07
C ILE A 41 20.35 -38.99 0.05
N VAL A 42 20.95 -39.70 -0.90
CA VAL A 42 21.72 -39.11 -2.00
C VAL A 42 20.75 -38.67 -3.09
N LEU A 43 20.49 -37.37 -3.18
CA LEU A 43 19.75 -36.81 -4.32
C LEU A 43 20.71 -36.66 -5.51
N ILE A 44 20.47 -37.42 -6.58
CA ILE A 44 21.31 -37.36 -7.80
C ILE A 44 20.92 -36.12 -8.61
N THR A 45 21.63 -35.01 -8.41
CA THR A 45 21.48 -33.81 -9.23
C THR A 45 22.10 -34.03 -10.61
N ARG A 46 21.28 -34.38 -11.61
CA ARG A 46 21.70 -34.30 -13.02
C ARG A 46 21.71 -32.84 -13.47
N PHE A 47 22.90 -32.30 -13.73
CA PHE A 47 23.05 -31.04 -14.46
C PHE A 47 22.51 -31.20 -15.90
N PHE A 48 21.49 -30.43 -16.25
CA PHE A 48 21.17 -30.15 -17.64
C PHE A 48 21.87 -28.84 -18.04
N HIS A 49 22.69 -28.90 -19.09
CA HIS A 49 23.20 -27.70 -19.75
C HIS A 49 22.03 -27.04 -20.52
N LEU A 50 21.62 -25.86 -20.10
CA LEU A 50 20.69 -25.02 -20.86
C LEU A 50 21.45 -24.24 -21.95
N PRO A 51 20.97 -24.22 -23.20
CA PRO A 51 21.57 -23.40 -24.24
C PRO A 51 21.32 -21.90 -23.99
N ASN A 52 22.26 -21.08 -24.46
CA ASN A 52 22.26 -19.62 -24.27
C ASN A 52 21.14 -18.96 -25.12
N PHE A 53 20.29 -18.12 -24.50
CA PHE A 53 18.96 -17.77 -25.04
C PHE A 53 18.93 -16.64 -26.09
N ASN A 54 20.07 -16.11 -26.51
CA ASN A 54 20.16 -14.85 -27.28
C ASN A 54 20.18 -14.98 -28.83
N THR A 55 19.85 -16.14 -29.42
CA THR A 55 19.99 -16.36 -30.88
C THR A 55 18.83 -17.09 -31.58
N VAL A 56 17.62 -17.13 -31.01
CA VAL A 56 16.48 -17.88 -31.60
C VAL A 56 15.27 -16.98 -31.89
N SER A 57 14.75 -17.04 -33.12
CA SER A 57 13.67 -16.17 -33.61
C SER A 57 12.28 -16.54 -33.07
N PRO A 58 11.28 -15.63 -33.14
CA PRO A 58 9.96 -15.83 -32.51
C PRO A 58 9.20 -17.08 -33.00
N ALA A 59 9.42 -17.50 -34.25
CA ALA A 59 8.67 -18.58 -34.89
C ALA A 59 8.99 -20.01 -34.39
N GLN A 60 10.05 -20.19 -33.58
CA GLN A 60 10.46 -21.53 -33.09
C GLN A 60 10.01 -21.85 -31.66
N ARG A 61 9.47 -20.89 -30.90
CA ARG A 61 9.08 -21.14 -29.49
C ARG A 61 7.87 -22.08 -29.35
N SER A 62 6.98 -22.16 -30.33
CA SER A 62 5.73 -22.94 -30.25
C SER A 62 5.85 -24.45 -30.51
N ARG A 63 7.04 -24.98 -30.82
CA ARG A 63 7.22 -26.44 -31.07
C ARG A 63 7.80 -27.25 -29.90
N VAL A 64 8.34 -26.59 -28.87
CA VAL A 64 8.95 -27.29 -27.71
C VAL A 64 7.91 -27.77 -26.70
N PHE A 65 6.75 -27.11 -26.62
CA PHE A 65 5.72 -27.40 -25.61
C PHE A 65 4.80 -28.60 -25.95
N LEU A 66 4.91 -29.18 -27.15
CA LEU A 66 3.95 -30.16 -27.70
C LEU A 66 4.51 -31.60 -27.84
N HIS A 67 5.57 -31.94 -27.10
CA HIS A 67 6.17 -33.29 -27.12
C HIS A 67 6.29 -33.98 -25.74
N SER A 68 5.74 -33.38 -24.67
CA SER A 68 5.84 -33.92 -23.30
C SER A 68 4.56 -34.58 -22.75
N LEU A 69 3.59 -34.91 -23.62
CA LEU A 69 2.29 -35.48 -23.22
C LEU A 69 1.94 -36.84 -23.86
N SER A 70 2.91 -37.52 -24.50
CA SER A 70 2.68 -38.83 -25.12
C SER A 70 3.76 -39.85 -24.75
N ARG A 71 3.89 -40.16 -23.45
CA ARG A 71 4.66 -41.32 -22.97
C ARG A 71 4.28 -41.80 -21.56
N PHE A 72 3.03 -42.23 -21.39
CA PHE A 72 2.57 -42.96 -20.19
C PHE A 72 1.47 -43.98 -20.56
N HIS A 73 1.84 -45.04 -21.31
CA HIS A 73 0.91 -46.14 -21.58
C HIS A 73 1.62 -47.47 -21.93
N GLU A 74 2.25 -48.08 -20.93
CA GLU A 74 2.74 -49.47 -20.84
C GLU A 74 3.23 -49.66 -19.39
N SER A 75 3.17 -50.81 -18.72
CA SER A 75 2.36 -52.03 -18.90
C SER A 75 2.44 -52.80 -17.58
N VAL A 76 1.32 -53.11 -16.91
CA VAL A 76 1.29 -54.04 -15.77
C VAL A 76 0.06 -54.93 -15.84
N HIS A 77 0.25 -56.16 -16.31
CA HIS A 77 -0.72 -57.24 -16.13
C HIS A 77 -0.41 -57.96 -14.81
N SER A 78 -1.39 -58.03 -13.90
CA SER A 78 -1.43 -59.02 -12.83
C SER A 78 -2.90 -59.30 -12.47
N PRO A 79 -3.34 -60.57 -12.40
CA PRO A 79 -4.76 -60.88 -12.29
C PRO A 79 -5.27 -60.94 -10.84
N SER A 80 -6.61 -60.86 -10.72
CA SER A 80 -7.43 -61.26 -9.58
C SER A 80 -7.13 -60.63 -8.20
N ASN A 81 -7.95 -59.65 -7.81
CA ASN A 81 -8.96 -59.91 -6.77
C ASN A 81 -10.06 -58.83 -6.73
N HIS A 82 -11.30 -59.25 -6.45
CA HIS A 82 -12.46 -58.37 -6.36
C HIS A 82 -12.52 -57.63 -5.02
N PHE A 83 -12.40 -56.30 -5.02
CA PHE A 83 -13.28 -55.47 -4.18
C PHE A 83 -13.50 -54.07 -4.78
N LYS A 84 -14.75 -53.58 -4.68
CA LYS A 84 -15.19 -52.34 -5.32
C LYS A 84 -14.69 -51.12 -4.54
N MET A 85 -13.58 -50.53 -4.95
CA MET A 85 -13.29 -49.14 -4.59
C MET A 85 -14.02 -48.21 -5.56
N ARG A 86 -15.23 -47.78 -5.19
CA ARG A 86 -15.94 -46.72 -5.91
C ARG A 86 -15.12 -45.44 -5.77
N ALA A 87 -14.61 -44.93 -6.88
CA ALA A 87 -13.94 -43.64 -6.92
C ALA A 87 -14.97 -42.51 -6.67
N SER A 88 -15.05 -42.04 -5.43
CA SER A 88 -15.74 -40.78 -5.10
C SER A 88 -14.84 -39.59 -5.40
N ILE A 89 -14.50 -39.39 -6.67
CA ILE A 89 -13.97 -38.12 -7.17
C ILE A 89 -15.19 -37.27 -7.54
N THR A 90 -15.77 -36.60 -6.56
CA THR A 90 -16.94 -35.73 -6.73
C THR A 90 -16.71 -34.37 -6.11
N ALA A 91 -16.72 -33.35 -6.98
CA ALA A 91 -16.84 -31.92 -6.69
C ALA A 91 -15.77 -31.29 -5.77
N ALA A 92 -14.62 -30.96 -6.36
CA ALA A 92 -13.76 -29.86 -5.89
C ALA A 92 -13.66 -28.80 -7.01
N THR A 93 -14.82 -28.29 -7.44
CA THR A 93 -14.96 -27.25 -8.47
C THR A 93 -15.92 -26.16 -7.96
N ALA A 94 -15.60 -24.90 -8.30
CA ALA A 94 -16.33 -23.68 -7.98
C ALA A 94 -16.28 -23.20 -6.51
N LEU A 95 -15.15 -22.57 -6.14
CA LEU A 95 -15.11 -21.45 -5.17
C LEU A 95 -13.91 -20.53 -5.46
N LEU A 96 -13.69 -20.19 -6.74
CA LEU A 96 -13.00 -18.95 -7.10
C LEU A 96 -14.04 -17.84 -7.06
N ALA A 97 -14.24 -17.26 -5.87
CA ALA A 97 -14.77 -15.91 -5.80
C ALA A 97 -13.70 -14.99 -6.42
N ALA A 98 -13.96 -14.49 -7.63
CA ALA A 98 -13.13 -13.45 -8.20
C ALA A 98 -13.33 -12.21 -7.31
N MET A 99 -12.33 -11.89 -6.49
CA MET A 99 -12.21 -10.59 -5.85
C MET A 99 -11.98 -9.59 -7.00
N VAL A 100 -13.06 -9.01 -7.51
CA VAL A 100 -12.94 -7.87 -8.43
C VAL A 100 -12.51 -6.71 -7.56
N SER A 101 -11.34 -6.17 -7.86
CA SER A 101 -10.78 -5.04 -7.13
C SER A 101 -11.41 -3.75 -7.69
N ALA A 102 -12.05 -2.92 -6.85
CA ALA A 102 -12.49 -1.59 -7.31
C ALA A 102 -11.28 -0.76 -7.67
N HIS A 103 -11.46 0.21 -8.55
CA HIS A 103 -10.38 1.07 -9.03
C HIS A 103 -10.88 2.51 -8.99
N GLY A 104 -10.17 3.39 -8.29
CA GLY A 104 -10.49 4.82 -8.25
C GLY A 104 -9.35 5.74 -7.79
N ASN A 105 -9.32 6.95 -8.35
CA ASN A 105 -8.36 8.01 -8.00
C ASN A 105 -8.87 9.41 -8.38
N VAL A 106 -8.52 10.43 -7.60
CA VAL A 106 -8.68 11.85 -8.00
C VAL A 106 -7.58 12.24 -8.99
N VAL A 107 -7.99 12.82 -10.13
CA VAL A 107 -7.10 13.30 -11.20
C VAL A 107 -7.10 14.82 -11.36
N SER A 108 -8.08 15.53 -10.79
CA SER A 108 -8.08 17.00 -10.74
C SER A 108 -8.71 17.50 -9.43
N PRO A 109 -8.12 18.51 -8.75
CA PRO A 109 -6.74 18.97 -8.92
C PRO A 109 -5.72 17.84 -8.71
N PRO A 110 -4.45 17.98 -9.13
CA PRO A 110 -3.50 16.88 -9.08
C PRO A 110 -3.27 16.37 -7.65
N ALA A 111 -3.62 15.11 -7.41
CA ALA A 111 -3.36 14.43 -6.15
C ALA A 111 -1.89 14.01 -6.03
N ARG A 112 -1.45 13.71 -4.79
CA ARG A 112 -0.13 13.11 -4.54
C ARG A 112 0.05 11.82 -5.33
N GLY A 113 1.13 11.75 -6.10
CA GLY A 113 1.54 10.55 -6.82
C GLY A 113 2.63 9.74 -6.10
N PRO A 114 2.98 8.56 -6.65
CA PRO A 114 4.12 7.78 -6.20
C PRO A 114 5.45 8.51 -6.47
N GLY A 115 6.44 8.28 -5.61
CA GLY A 115 7.76 8.90 -5.75
C GLY A 115 8.80 8.37 -4.76
N ALA A 116 9.91 9.10 -4.62
CA ALA A 116 11.07 8.65 -3.86
C ALA A 116 10.84 8.69 -2.34
N ALA A 117 10.07 9.65 -1.84
CA ALA A 117 9.72 9.72 -0.42
C ALA A 117 8.65 8.68 -0.06
N MET A 118 7.67 8.44 -0.94
CA MET A 118 6.77 7.28 -0.81
C MET A 118 7.57 5.97 -0.82
N ALA A 119 8.60 5.81 -1.65
CA ALA A 119 9.39 4.58 -1.70
C ALA A 119 10.21 4.37 -0.41
N ALA A 120 10.69 5.44 0.20
CA ALA A 120 11.35 5.40 1.52
C ALA A 120 10.37 5.06 2.65
N ALA A 121 9.10 5.47 2.55
CA ALA A 121 8.07 5.24 3.55
C ALA A 121 7.37 3.86 3.43
N CYS A 122 7.14 3.40 2.20
CA CYS A 122 6.27 2.26 1.85
C CYS A 122 7.01 1.08 1.20
N GLY A 123 8.27 1.26 0.80
CA GLY A 123 9.03 0.27 0.01
C GLY A 123 8.82 0.41 -1.50
N GLN A 124 9.81 -0.05 -2.27
CA GLN A 124 9.84 0.05 -3.73
C GLN A 124 8.72 -0.75 -4.41
N GLU A 125 8.35 -1.92 -3.86
CA GLU A 125 7.27 -2.77 -4.40
C GLU A 125 5.92 -2.04 -4.41
N ASN A 126 5.56 -1.39 -3.31
CA ASN A 126 4.32 -0.64 -3.18
C ASN A 126 4.29 0.62 -4.07
N VAL A 127 5.42 1.31 -4.22
CA VAL A 127 5.55 2.40 -5.20
C VAL A 127 5.42 1.89 -6.64
N GLN A 128 5.99 0.73 -6.96
CA GLN A 128 5.85 0.13 -8.29
C GLN A 128 4.42 -0.29 -8.58
N ALA A 129 3.68 -0.81 -7.60
CA ALA A 129 2.26 -1.14 -7.73
C ALA A 129 1.44 0.11 -8.09
N VAL A 130 1.51 1.18 -7.28
CA VAL A 130 0.79 2.45 -7.52
C VAL A 130 1.25 3.16 -8.80
N THR A 131 2.51 2.99 -9.21
CA THR A 131 2.99 3.53 -10.50
C THR A 131 2.47 2.74 -11.70
N THR A 132 2.25 1.44 -11.54
CA THR A 132 1.71 0.56 -12.59
C THR A 132 0.22 0.79 -12.77
N ASP A 133 -0.51 0.97 -11.68
CA ASP A 133 -1.91 1.34 -11.67
C ASP A 133 -2.19 2.32 -10.49
N PRO A 134 -2.45 3.61 -10.76
CA PRO A 134 -2.70 4.61 -9.72
C PRO A 134 -4.12 4.54 -9.12
N THR A 135 -4.96 3.61 -9.58
CA THR A 135 -6.35 3.47 -9.16
C THR A 135 -6.58 2.30 -8.19
N ILE A 136 -5.56 1.47 -7.94
CA ILE A 136 -5.64 0.32 -7.00
C ILE A 136 -5.98 0.73 -5.55
N PRO A 137 -6.68 -0.13 -4.80
CA PRO A 137 -6.97 0.10 -3.38
C PRO A 137 -5.75 0.00 -2.47
N LEU A 138 -5.93 0.44 -1.23
CA LEU A 138 -4.95 0.28 -0.15
C LEU A 138 -4.62 -1.20 0.13
N GLU A 139 -5.62 -2.08 -0.01
CA GLU A 139 -5.54 -3.51 0.31
C GLU A 139 -4.74 -4.33 -0.71
N ASP A 140 -4.49 -3.81 -1.91
CA ASP A 140 -3.69 -4.48 -2.95
C ASP A 140 -2.17 -4.20 -2.77
N LEU A 141 -1.76 -3.47 -1.72
CA LEU A 141 -0.37 -3.17 -1.40
C LEU A 141 0.27 -4.25 -0.53
N THR A 142 1.42 -4.79 -0.97
CA THR A 142 2.13 -5.89 -0.31
C THR A 142 2.83 -5.42 0.97
N ASN A 143 2.41 -5.99 2.12
CA ASN A 143 3.08 -5.86 3.42
C ASN A 143 3.58 -4.44 3.77
N PRO A 144 2.77 -3.38 3.60
CA PRO A 144 3.17 -2.00 3.80
C PRO A 144 3.61 -1.79 5.26
N PRO A 145 4.80 -1.21 5.52
CA PRO A 145 5.22 -0.89 6.87
C PRO A 145 4.38 0.25 7.45
N ALA A 146 4.28 0.35 8.78
CA ALA A 146 3.50 1.40 9.45
C ALA A 146 3.98 2.83 9.11
N THR A 147 5.25 3.00 8.68
CA THR A 147 5.81 4.25 8.15
C THR A 147 5.14 4.72 6.86
N CYS A 148 4.47 3.81 6.14
CA CYS A 148 3.77 4.13 4.91
C CYS A 148 2.57 5.04 5.20
N GLN A 149 1.79 4.78 6.26
CA GLN A 149 0.53 5.50 6.59
C GLN A 149 -0.46 5.44 5.42
N LEU A 150 -0.99 4.24 5.12
CA LEU A 150 -1.90 4.07 3.98
C LEU A 150 -3.24 4.79 4.15
N ASP A 151 -3.65 5.00 5.40
CA ASP A 151 -4.79 5.79 5.88
C ASP A 151 -4.57 7.32 5.78
N LEU A 152 -3.45 7.74 5.18
CA LEU A 152 -3.17 9.12 4.83
C LEU A 152 -2.57 9.18 3.43
N CYS A 153 -3.40 9.56 2.46
CA CYS A 153 -2.99 9.76 1.07
C CYS A 153 -2.45 8.50 0.39
N ARG A 154 -2.92 7.30 0.75
CA ARG A 154 -2.35 6.02 0.25
C ARG A 154 -0.85 5.90 0.56
N GLY A 155 -0.37 6.61 1.59
CA GLY A 155 1.03 6.73 1.95
C GLY A 155 1.90 7.62 1.04
N ALA A 156 1.34 8.25 0.02
CA ALA A 156 2.05 9.19 -0.84
C ALA A 156 2.47 10.45 -0.06
N LYS A 157 3.73 10.87 -0.23
CA LYS A 157 4.36 11.89 0.63
C LYS A 157 4.43 13.25 -0.05
N PHE A 158 4.38 14.32 0.77
CA PHE A 158 4.38 15.70 0.29
C PHE A 158 5.63 16.04 -0.52
N GLU A 159 6.78 15.47 -0.15
CA GLU A 159 8.06 15.64 -0.82
C GLU A 159 8.01 15.34 -2.31
N ASP A 160 7.21 14.35 -2.71
CA ASP A 160 7.02 13.93 -4.11
C ASP A 160 6.00 14.81 -4.86
N ASN A 161 5.24 15.67 -4.16
CA ASN A 161 4.13 16.45 -4.72
C ASN A 161 4.30 17.99 -4.64
N LYS A 162 5.46 18.49 -4.21
CA LYS A 162 5.74 19.94 -4.01
C LYS A 162 5.42 20.86 -5.21
N ALA A 163 5.45 20.33 -6.43
CA ALA A 163 5.15 21.08 -7.64
C ALA A 163 3.64 21.32 -7.90
N ASN A 164 2.76 20.57 -7.22
CA ASN A 164 1.33 20.53 -7.49
C ASN A 164 0.48 21.19 -6.39
N VAL A 165 1.10 21.93 -5.48
CA VAL A 165 0.40 22.59 -4.35
C VAL A 165 -0.58 23.62 -4.87
N GLN A 166 -1.85 23.47 -4.47
CA GLN A 166 -2.91 24.41 -4.81
C GLN A 166 -2.92 25.59 -3.83
N THR A 167 -3.40 26.75 -4.28
CA THR A 167 -3.72 27.88 -3.41
C THR A 167 -5.23 28.10 -3.47
N PHE A 168 -5.92 27.85 -2.35
CA PHE A 168 -7.35 28.02 -2.23
C PHE A 168 -7.71 29.15 -1.28
N LYS A 169 -8.89 29.74 -1.47
CA LYS A 169 -9.42 30.80 -0.61
C LYS A 169 -10.59 30.31 0.26
N PRO A 170 -10.83 30.94 1.42
CA PRO A 170 -12.08 30.80 2.19
C PRO A 170 -13.33 30.93 1.29
N GLY A 171 -14.21 29.93 1.32
CA GLY A 171 -15.44 29.90 0.52
C GLY A 171 -15.26 29.63 -0.98
N GLN A 172 -14.04 29.32 -1.45
CA GLN A 172 -13.82 28.98 -2.85
C GLN A 172 -14.49 27.65 -3.20
N VAL A 173 -15.24 27.63 -4.30
CA VAL A 173 -15.68 26.40 -4.95
C VAL A 173 -14.51 25.83 -5.75
N VAL A 174 -14.21 24.55 -5.54
CA VAL A 174 -13.15 23.81 -6.24
C VAL A 174 -13.80 22.60 -6.92
N ASN A 175 -13.60 22.50 -8.23
CA ASN A 175 -14.06 21.35 -9.01
C ASN A 175 -13.07 20.18 -8.85
N MET A 176 -13.59 19.04 -8.44
CA MET A 176 -12.89 17.77 -8.22
C MET A 176 -13.28 16.78 -9.31
N LYS A 177 -12.29 16.06 -9.86
CA LYS A 177 -12.52 14.98 -10.82
C LYS A 177 -11.91 13.68 -10.34
N ALA A 178 -12.72 12.63 -10.34
CA ALA A 178 -12.32 11.28 -10.01
C ALA A 178 -12.49 10.37 -11.24
N GLU A 179 -11.50 9.51 -11.47
CA GLU A 179 -11.63 8.37 -12.37
C GLU A 179 -12.02 7.15 -11.54
N ILE A 180 -13.00 6.37 -12.03
CA ILE A 180 -13.50 5.18 -11.36
C ILE A 180 -13.58 4.03 -12.39
N PRO A 181 -12.46 3.41 -12.81
CA PRO A 181 -12.48 2.39 -13.85
C PRO A 181 -13.27 1.14 -13.48
N ILE A 182 -13.31 0.78 -12.19
CA ILE A 182 -14.08 -0.35 -11.65
C ILE A 182 -14.87 0.15 -10.43
N PRO A 183 -16.18 0.45 -10.59
CA PRO A 183 -17.02 0.91 -9.48
C PRO A 183 -17.37 -0.22 -8.52
N HIS A 184 -17.58 0.14 -7.25
CA HIS A 184 -18.12 -0.72 -6.19
C HIS A 184 -18.82 0.13 -5.11
N GLU A 185 -20.08 -0.18 -4.83
CA GLU A 185 -20.92 0.64 -3.95
C GLU A 185 -20.32 0.81 -2.55
N GLY A 186 -20.29 2.05 -2.06
CA GLY A 186 -20.17 2.34 -0.64
C GLY A 186 -20.01 3.82 -0.31
N PRO A 187 -19.69 4.16 0.94
CA PRO A 187 -19.58 5.55 1.36
C PRO A 187 -18.36 6.25 0.75
N MET A 188 -18.52 7.53 0.45
CA MET A 188 -17.45 8.42 -0.01
C MET A 188 -17.56 9.76 0.72
N ASN A 189 -16.42 10.34 1.10
CA ASN A 189 -16.36 11.72 1.56
C ASN A 189 -15.09 12.42 1.06
N VAL A 190 -15.16 13.75 0.98
CA VAL A 190 -13.95 14.59 0.86
C VAL A 190 -13.81 15.41 2.14
N SER A 191 -12.65 15.37 2.77
CA SER A 191 -12.38 16.09 4.02
C SER A 191 -11.04 16.83 3.95
N ILE A 192 -10.90 17.91 4.72
CA ILE A 192 -9.59 18.49 5.00
C ILE A 192 -8.94 17.67 6.10
N VAL A 193 -7.73 17.19 5.89
CA VAL A 193 -6.98 16.37 6.86
C VAL A 193 -5.67 17.06 7.24
N ASP A 194 -5.42 17.18 8.54
CA ASP A 194 -4.13 17.53 9.13
C ASP A 194 -3.16 16.36 8.93
N THR A 195 -2.08 16.57 8.17
CA THR A 195 -1.15 15.51 7.76
C THR A 195 -0.20 15.08 8.87
N ALA A 196 -0.01 15.90 9.91
CA ALA A 196 0.87 15.60 11.03
C ALA A 196 0.20 14.68 12.06
N THR A 197 -1.13 14.75 12.17
CA THR A 197 -1.92 14.00 13.16
C THR A 197 -2.83 12.93 12.55
N ASN A 198 -2.95 12.90 11.22
CA ASN A 198 -3.97 12.16 10.46
C ASN A 198 -5.39 12.35 11.02
N LYS A 199 -5.86 13.61 11.04
CA LYS A 199 -7.18 13.97 11.56
C LYS A 199 -7.91 14.92 10.63
N ALA A 200 -9.19 14.65 10.40
CA ALA A 200 -10.08 15.58 9.74
C ALA A 200 -10.20 16.89 10.54
N ILE A 201 -10.19 18.02 9.83
CA ILE A 201 -10.41 19.36 10.37
C ILE A 201 -11.80 19.84 9.94
N GLY A 202 -12.72 19.93 10.91
CA GLY A 202 -14.11 20.32 10.65
C GLY A 202 -14.92 19.18 10.02
N GLU A 203 -16.06 19.54 9.43
CA GLU A 203 -16.95 18.61 8.73
C GLU A 203 -16.41 18.26 7.33
N PRO A 204 -16.80 17.11 6.75
CA PRO A 204 -16.52 16.81 5.36
C PRO A 204 -17.10 17.86 4.41
N LEU A 205 -16.36 18.15 3.32
CA LEU A 205 -16.73 19.11 2.29
C LEU A 205 -17.83 18.58 1.36
N ILE A 206 -17.92 17.26 1.21
CA ILE A 206 -19.01 16.51 0.57
C ILE A 206 -19.06 15.10 1.16
N VAL A 207 -20.25 14.50 1.21
CA VAL A 207 -20.50 13.12 1.68
C VAL A 207 -21.50 12.45 0.73
N PHE A 208 -21.28 11.17 0.46
CA PHE A 208 -22.21 10.26 -0.20
C PHE A 208 -22.36 9.01 0.66
N ASP A 209 -23.60 8.67 1.04
CA ASP A 209 -23.89 7.41 1.75
C ASP A 209 -23.73 6.20 0.82
N SER A 210 -24.03 6.38 -0.47
CA SER A 210 -23.84 5.41 -1.54
C SER A 210 -23.24 6.12 -2.76
N TYR A 211 -22.04 5.68 -3.14
CA TYR A 211 -21.22 6.21 -4.22
C TYR A 211 -20.66 5.05 -5.04
N ALA A 212 -20.46 5.29 -6.35
CA ALA A 212 -19.96 4.29 -7.30
C ALA A 212 -20.73 2.95 -7.30
N ASP A 213 -22.07 2.97 -7.21
CA ASP A 213 -22.89 1.76 -7.27
C ASP A 213 -22.79 1.07 -8.65
N GLU A 214 -22.17 -0.12 -8.66
CA GLU A 214 -21.93 -0.94 -9.85
C GLU A 214 -23.21 -1.59 -10.41
N LYS A 215 -24.34 -1.50 -9.69
CA LYS A 215 -25.66 -1.99 -10.14
C LYS A 215 -26.35 -1.00 -11.09
N LEU A 216 -25.90 0.25 -11.14
CA LEU A 216 -26.47 1.28 -12.01
C LEU A 216 -25.96 1.11 -13.45
N ALA A 217 -26.86 1.30 -14.43
CA ALA A 217 -26.49 1.26 -15.85
C ALA A 217 -25.51 2.39 -16.26
N GLN A 218 -25.48 3.48 -15.49
CA GLN A 218 -24.52 4.56 -15.58
C GLN A 218 -24.37 5.20 -14.21
N LEU A 219 -23.14 5.54 -13.80
CA LEU A 219 -22.90 6.27 -12.57
C LEU A 219 -23.48 7.71 -12.65
N PRO A 220 -24.02 8.27 -11.56
CA PRO A 220 -24.29 9.70 -11.45
C PRO A 220 -23.07 10.55 -11.85
N ALA A 221 -23.27 11.63 -12.61
CA ALA A 221 -22.17 12.46 -13.11
C ALA A 221 -21.31 13.06 -11.97
N ASN A 222 -21.96 13.39 -10.85
CA ASN A 222 -21.32 13.88 -9.63
C ASN A 222 -20.53 12.81 -8.86
N ASN A 223 -20.42 11.57 -9.35
CA ASN A 223 -19.42 10.63 -8.84
C ASN A 223 -18.03 10.97 -9.42
N THR A 224 -17.94 11.40 -10.67
CA THR A 224 -16.66 11.61 -11.37
C THR A 224 -16.30 13.07 -11.60
N ASP A 225 -17.27 13.99 -11.53
CA ASP A 225 -17.07 15.44 -11.70
C ASP A 225 -17.99 16.20 -10.73
N PHE A 226 -17.44 16.72 -9.63
CA PHE A 226 -18.21 17.32 -8.54
C PHE A 226 -17.48 18.50 -7.89
N ASP A 227 -18.24 19.40 -7.29
CA ASP A 227 -17.68 20.57 -6.62
C ASP A 227 -17.64 20.39 -5.10
N ILE A 228 -16.54 20.85 -4.49
CA ILE A 228 -16.41 21.04 -3.03
C ILE A 228 -16.33 22.55 -2.73
N THR A 229 -16.78 22.96 -1.55
CA THR A 229 -16.60 24.35 -1.08
C THR A 229 -15.59 24.38 0.05
N MET A 230 -14.51 25.14 -0.12
CA MET A 230 -13.47 25.30 0.89
C MET A 230 -14.01 26.08 2.10
N PRO A 231 -13.81 25.61 3.34
CA PRO A 231 -14.42 26.23 4.52
C PRO A 231 -13.80 27.59 4.82
N SER A 232 -14.62 28.51 5.32
CA SER A 232 -14.21 29.86 5.69
C SER A 232 -13.80 30.02 7.16
N ASN A 233 -13.82 28.93 7.93
CA ASN A 233 -13.71 28.90 9.38
C ASN A 233 -12.68 27.86 9.89
N LEU A 234 -11.62 27.60 9.13
CA LEU A 234 -10.50 26.78 9.62
C LEU A 234 -9.87 27.41 10.89
N PRO A 235 -9.31 26.59 11.80
CA PRO A 235 -8.56 27.10 12.95
C PRO A 235 -7.43 28.04 12.53
N ALA A 236 -7.19 29.09 13.31
CA ALA A 236 -6.17 30.09 12.99
C ALA A 236 -4.79 29.46 12.80
N GLY A 237 -4.20 29.64 11.62
CA GLY A 237 -2.89 29.08 11.24
C GLY A 237 -2.93 27.64 10.71
N ALA A 238 -4.08 26.97 10.69
CA ALA A 238 -4.23 25.67 10.03
C ALA A 238 -4.13 25.82 8.51
N CYS A 239 -3.49 24.85 7.85
CA CYS A 239 -3.36 24.78 6.39
C CYS A 239 -2.71 26.02 5.73
N ALA A 240 -1.93 26.78 6.49
CA ALA A 240 -1.26 28.01 6.03
C ALA A 240 0.09 27.75 5.33
N GLN A 241 0.61 26.51 5.40
CA GLN A 241 1.85 26.11 4.76
C GLN A 241 1.65 24.80 3.98
N ALA A 242 2.33 24.70 2.84
CA ALA A 242 2.22 23.54 1.96
C ALA A 242 2.60 22.24 2.70
N GLY A 243 1.78 21.21 2.51
CA GLY A 243 1.95 19.91 3.16
C GLY A 243 1.41 19.81 4.58
N GLN A 244 0.97 20.90 5.24
CA GLN A 244 0.29 20.83 6.55
C GLN A 244 -1.09 20.16 6.45
N CYS A 245 -1.81 20.43 5.37
CA CYS A 245 -3.13 19.89 5.12
C CYS A 245 -3.25 19.36 3.70
N VAL A 246 -4.17 18.43 3.55
CA VAL A 246 -4.62 17.90 2.26
C VAL A 246 -6.14 17.96 2.18
N VAL A 247 -6.68 18.13 0.99
CA VAL A 247 -8.05 17.73 0.67
C VAL A 247 -7.98 16.24 0.32
N GLN A 248 -8.41 15.38 1.24
CA GLN A 248 -8.42 13.92 1.07
C GLN A 248 -9.80 13.48 0.61
N TRP A 249 -9.86 12.89 -0.59
CA TRP A 249 -10.98 12.06 -1.04
C TRP A 249 -10.77 10.65 -0.48
N PHE A 250 -11.78 10.15 0.22
CA PHE A 250 -11.85 8.80 0.79
C PHE A 250 -13.09 8.10 0.24
N TRP A 251 -12.93 6.87 -0.24
CA TRP A 251 -14.03 6.01 -0.68
C TRP A 251 -13.79 4.58 -0.19
N PHE A 252 -14.85 3.92 0.29
CA PHE A 252 -14.80 2.52 0.70
C PHE A 252 -15.84 1.69 -0.07
N GLY A 253 -15.38 0.83 -0.97
CA GLY A 253 -16.23 -0.12 -1.68
C GLY A 253 -16.68 -1.24 -0.74
N THR A 254 -17.94 -1.23 -0.31
CA THR A 254 -18.44 -2.03 0.82
C THR A 254 -18.48 -3.52 0.52
N SER A 255 -18.90 -3.91 -0.69
CA SER A 255 -18.92 -5.33 -1.10
C SER A 255 -17.51 -5.88 -1.35
N ALA A 256 -16.62 -5.06 -1.92
CA ALA A 256 -15.22 -5.41 -2.17
C ALA A 256 -14.36 -5.42 -0.89
N LYS A 257 -14.76 -4.63 0.12
CA LYS A 257 -14.01 -4.32 1.35
C LYS A 257 -12.66 -3.66 1.05
N GLN A 258 -12.71 -2.65 0.19
CA GLN A 258 -11.53 -1.99 -0.34
C GLN A 258 -11.62 -0.48 -0.19
N THR A 259 -10.48 0.13 0.08
CA THR A 259 -10.34 1.53 0.47
C THR A 259 -9.55 2.29 -0.60
N TYR A 260 -9.97 3.50 -0.89
CA TYR A 260 -9.37 4.38 -1.88
C TYR A 260 -9.14 5.74 -1.27
N GLU A 261 -7.91 6.24 -1.39
CA GLU A 261 -7.54 7.57 -0.96
C GLU A 261 -6.77 8.32 -2.04
N SER A 262 -7.06 9.61 -2.17
CA SER A 262 -6.33 10.56 -2.99
C SER A 262 -6.26 11.91 -2.27
N CYS A 263 -5.08 12.53 -2.23
CA CYS A 263 -4.86 13.78 -1.51
C CYS A 263 -4.39 14.91 -2.42
N VAL A 264 -5.11 16.03 -2.43
CA VAL A 264 -4.65 17.28 -3.04
C VAL A 264 -3.98 18.14 -1.96
N ASP A 265 -2.69 18.43 -2.12
CA ASP A 265 -1.97 19.38 -1.27
C ASP A 265 -2.42 20.81 -1.57
N PHE A 266 -2.69 21.60 -0.53
CA PHE A 266 -3.09 23.00 -0.68
C PHE A 266 -2.52 23.90 0.42
N VAL A 267 -2.59 25.20 0.17
CA VAL A 267 -2.55 26.26 1.19
C VAL A 267 -3.84 27.06 1.18
N MET A 268 -4.32 27.45 2.35
CA MET A 268 -5.39 28.42 2.51
C MET A 268 -4.80 29.83 2.52
N GLY A 269 -5.19 30.69 1.58
CA GLY A 269 -4.67 32.05 1.40
C GLY A 269 -5.73 33.11 1.13
#